data_AF-A0A9X3DHS4-F1
#
_entry.id   AF-A0A9X3DHS4-F1
#
_cell.length_a   1.000
_cell.length_b   1.000
_cell.length_c   1.000
_cell.angle_alpha   90.00
_cell.angle_beta   90.00
_cell.angle_gamma   90.00
#
_symmetry.space_group_name_H-M   'P 1'
#
loop_
_entity.id
_entity.type
_entity.pdbx_description
1 polymer ?
#
loop_
_entity_poly.entity_id
_entity_poly.type
_entity_poly.pdbx_seq_one_letter_code
_entity_poly.pdbx_strand_id
1 'polypeptide(L)'
;MKHFILIIALHLITSNILAQETSGQMEIDLKDLLKKKIDYEKFKGNILLRDSVLTTYRDKIDQIKNNKKTFSRYINAELKQKSRDEKQNMIEYRHLSITESNSNLRQSLINRKDFYKIVKYYLFCNNDTILPKDFRGLSIIDEKDYNGYNIKNRPLWALAVKYLSTHLTLTVNQKKFIKDEINQQHVLEMKAYIDENGNKTDTIEFIMWALEYWATQPRPSLYHLDNVYDAVRFQQYSPKEKN
;
A
#
# COMPACT_ATOMS: atom_id res chain seq x y z
N MET A 1 -55.13 5.42 -10.70
CA MET A 1 -54.26 4.61 -9.81
C MET A 1 -53.36 3.62 -10.55
N LYS A 2 -53.85 2.72 -11.42
CA LYS A 2 -53.00 1.74 -12.15
C LYS A 2 -51.83 2.37 -12.93
N HIS A 3 -52.04 3.51 -13.60
CA HIS A 3 -50.99 4.21 -14.35
C HIS A 3 -49.91 4.83 -13.44
N PHE A 4 -50.27 5.25 -12.23
CA PHE A 4 -49.35 5.85 -11.26
C PHE A 4 -48.39 4.80 -10.67
N ILE A 5 -48.91 3.60 -10.39
CA ILE A 5 -48.10 2.45 -9.93
C ILE A 5 -47.11 2.03 -11.01
N LEU A 6 -47.52 2.07 -12.28
CA LEU A 6 -46.68 1.73 -13.42
C LEU A 6 -45.52 2.73 -13.62
N ILE A 7 -45.77 4.03 -13.41
CA ILE A 7 -44.73 5.08 -13.47
C ILE A 7 -43.72 4.93 -12.33
N ILE A 8 -44.17 4.62 -11.11
CA ILE A 8 -43.30 4.37 -9.94
C ILE A 8 -42.47 3.11 -10.18
N ALA A 9 -43.07 2.03 -10.66
CA ALA A 9 -42.35 0.80 -10.98
C ALA A 9 -41.31 1.03 -12.09
N LEU A 10 -41.65 1.79 -13.13
CA LEU A 10 -40.71 2.14 -14.21
C LEU A 10 -39.54 2.98 -13.69
N HIS A 11 -39.80 3.96 -12.81
CA HIS A 11 -38.75 4.75 -12.16
C HIS A 11 -37.85 3.90 -11.26
N LEU A 12 -38.41 2.93 -10.54
CA LEU A 12 -37.63 2.01 -9.71
C LEU A 12 -36.77 1.08 -10.58
N ILE A 13 -37.27 0.62 -11.72
CA ILE A 13 -36.50 -0.23 -12.64
C ILE A 13 -35.36 0.56 -13.29
N THR A 14 -35.63 1.76 -13.82
CA THR A 14 -34.61 2.58 -14.49
C THR A 14 -33.55 3.07 -13.50
N SER A 15 -33.93 3.45 -12.28
CA SER A 15 -32.98 3.84 -11.24
C SER A 15 -32.10 2.67 -10.77
N ASN A 16 -32.64 1.44 -10.71
CA ASN A 16 -31.86 0.25 -10.39
C ASN A 16 -30.85 -0.10 -11.50
N ILE A 17 -31.25 -0.02 -12.78
CA ILE A 17 -30.33 -0.26 -13.91
C ILE A 17 -29.19 0.77 -13.90
N LEU A 18 -29.52 2.05 -13.77
CA LEU A 18 -28.53 3.13 -13.72
C LEU A 18 -27.57 2.97 -12.53
N ALA A 19 -28.09 2.57 -11.37
CA ALA A 19 -27.27 2.30 -10.18
C ALA A 19 -26.33 1.10 -10.38
N GLN A 20 -26.79 0.05 -11.09
CA GLN A 20 -25.99 -1.13 -11.40
C GLN A 20 -24.89 -0.84 -12.42
N GLU A 21 -25.19 -0.09 -13.49
CA GLU A 21 -24.20 0.38 -14.46
C GLU A 21 -23.14 1.28 -13.81
N THR A 22 -23.59 2.22 -12.97
CA THR A 22 -22.68 3.11 -12.21
C THR A 22 -21.78 2.29 -11.29
N SER A 23 -22.33 1.31 -10.57
CA SER A 23 -21.57 0.42 -9.69
C SER A 23 -20.54 -0.41 -10.46
N GLY A 24 -20.90 -0.91 -11.65
CA GLY A 24 -19.99 -1.65 -12.52
C GLY A 24 -18.80 -0.79 -13.00
N GLN A 25 -19.07 0.45 -13.39
CA GLN A 25 -18.02 1.37 -13.82
C GLN A 25 -17.04 1.71 -12.67
N MET A 26 -17.54 1.95 -11.46
CA MET A 26 -16.67 2.22 -10.30
C MET A 26 -15.74 1.04 -10.00
N GLU A 27 -16.22 -0.20 -10.14
CA GLU A 27 -15.39 -1.39 -9.96
C GLU A 27 -14.29 -1.49 -11.01
N ILE A 28 -14.63 -1.24 -12.28
CA ILE A 28 -13.67 -1.21 -13.38
C ILE A 28 -12.60 -0.15 -13.12
N ASP A 29 -13.01 1.05 -12.69
CA ASP A 29 -12.10 2.14 -12.41
C ASP A 29 -11.14 1.85 -11.25
N LEU A 30 -11.61 1.18 -10.20
CA LEU A 30 -10.77 0.78 -9.06
C LEU A 30 -9.81 -0.35 -9.42
N LYS A 31 -10.22 -1.29 -10.29
CA LYS A 31 -9.32 -2.33 -10.84
C LYS A 31 -8.25 -1.72 -11.74
N ASP A 32 -8.63 -0.75 -12.56
CA ASP A 32 -7.69 -0.03 -13.42
C ASP A 32 -6.68 0.80 -12.61
N LEU A 33 -7.13 1.45 -11.54
CA LEU A 33 -6.24 2.12 -10.57
C LEU A 33 -5.21 1.13 -9.99
N LEU A 34 -5.67 -0.03 -9.54
CA LEU A 34 -4.81 -1.05 -8.94
C LEU A 34 -3.78 -1.59 -9.93
N LYS A 35 -4.19 -1.84 -11.18
CA LYS A 35 -3.28 -2.25 -12.26
C LYS A 35 -2.19 -1.21 -12.49
N LYS A 36 -2.56 0.07 -12.60
CA LYS A 36 -1.62 1.18 -12.77
C LYS A 36 -0.64 1.33 -11.60
N LYS A 37 -1.10 1.10 -10.36
CA LYS A 37 -0.24 1.03 -9.19
C LYS A 37 0.81 -0.09 -9.33
N ILE A 38 0.38 -1.29 -9.70
CA ILE A 38 1.28 -2.45 -9.87
C ILE A 38 2.30 -2.17 -10.97
N ASP A 39 1.87 -1.61 -12.11
CA ASP A 39 2.77 -1.24 -13.21
C ASP A 39 3.78 -0.17 -12.76
N TYR A 40 3.36 0.82 -11.99
CA TYR A 40 4.25 1.86 -11.44
C TYR A 40 5.36 1.24 -10.58
N GLU A 41 5.01 0.28 -9.72
CA GLU A 41 5.98 -0.42 -8.89
C GLU A 41 6.92 -1.32 -9.69
N LYS A 42 6.37 -2.04 -10.68
CA LYS A 42 7.14 -2.89 -11.60
C LYS A 42 8.24 -2.12 -12.31
N PHE A 43 7.97 -0.88 -12.73
CA PHE A 43 8.92 -0.07 -13.48
C PHE A 43 9.76 0.86 -12.61
N LYS A 44 9.76 0.77 -11.26
CA LYS A 44 10.53 1.67 -10.38
C LYS A 44 12.02 1.78 -10.77
N GLY A 45 12.61 0.71 -11.33
CA GLY A 45 14.00 0.68 -11.81
C GLY A 45 14.24 1.22 -13.23
N ASN A 46 13.20 1.49 -14.03
CA ASN A 46 13.30 2.07 -15.37
C ASN A 46 12.62 3.45 -15.38
N ILE A 47 13.42 4.52 -15.29
CA ILE A 47 12.95 5.90 -15.11
C ILE A 47 11.93 6.31 -16.18
N LEU A 48 12.21 6.04 -17.47
CA LEU A 48 11.34 6.48 -18.57
C LEU A 48 9.96 5.80 -18.52
N LEU A 49 9.93 4.49 -18.24
CA LEU A 49 8.66 3.75 -18.13
C LEU A 49 7.92 4.12 -16.83
N ARG A 50 8.66 4.28 -15.73
CA ARG A 50 8.11 4.69 -14.44
C ARG A 50 7.35 6.01 -14.54
N ASP A 51 7.96 7.02 -15.14
CA ASP A 51 7.38 8.38 -15.18
C ASP A 51 6.14 8.44 -16.09
N SER A 52 6.15 7.69 -17.19
CA SER A 52 4.98 7.49 -18.05
C SER A 52 3.82 6.84 -17.30
N VAL A 53 4.08 5.72 -16.60
CA VAL A 53 3.05 5.01 -15.83
C VAL A 53 2.57 5.85 -14.65
N LEU A 54 3.47 6.56 -13.95
CA LEU A 54 3.13 7.45 -12.85
C LEU A 54 2.16 8.55 -13.28
N THR A 55 2.32 9.10 -14.48
CA THR A 55 1.40 10.11 -15.02
C THR A 55 0.00 9.52 -15.16
N THR A 56 -0.14 8.38 -15.85
CA THR A 56 -1.45 7.74 -16.03
C THR A 56 -2.07 7.27 -14.71
N TYR A 57 -1.24 6.90 -13.72
CA TYR A 57 -1.67 6.51 -12.39
C TYR A 57 -2.24 7.68 -11.61
N ARG A 58 -1.56 8.83 -11.64
CA ARG A 58 -2.05 10.09 -11.02
C ARG A 58 -3.33 10.59 -11.68
N ASP A 59 -3.40 10.55 -13.00
CA ASP A 59 -4.62 10.91 -13.73
C ASP A 59 -5.83 10.08 -13.26
N LYS A 60 -5.62 8.78 -13.04
CA LYS A 60 -6.68 7.89 -12.53
C LYS A 60 -7.07 8.22 -11.09
N ILE A 61 -6.11 8.55 -10.23
CA ILE A 61 -6.36 9.02 -8.87
C ILE A 61 -7.20 10.30 -8.89
N ASP A 62 -6.85 11.26 -9.74
CA ASP A 62 -7.56 12.52 -9.85
C ASP A 62 -8.99 12.33 -10.39
N GLN A 63 -9.19 11.45 -11.37
CA GLN A 63 -10.55 11.06 -11.80
C GLN A 63 -11.39 10.52 -10.64
N ILE A 64 -10.82 9.63 -9.82
CA ILE A 64 -11.51 9.03 -8.67
C ILE A 64 -11.82 10.09 -7.60
N LYS A 65 -10.86 10.98 -7.32
CA LYS A 65 -11.02 12.08 -6.35
C LYS A 65 -12.03 13.12 -6.81
N ASN A 66 -12.06 13.45 -8.10
CA ASN A 66 -13.05 14.36 -8.69
C ASN A 66 -14.48 13.81 -8.60
N ASN A 67 -14.64 12.47 -8.52
CA ASN A 67 -15.92 11.81 -8.30
C ASN A 67 -16.05 11.20 -6.88
N LYS A 68 -15.42 11.84 -5.87
CA LYS A 68 -15.35 11.36 -4.48
C LYS A 68 -16.67 10.87 -3.92
N LYS A 69 -17.78 11.57 -4.16
CA LYS A 69 -19.11 11.24 -3.61
C LYS A 69 -19.60 9.88 -4.10
N THR A 70 -19.44 9.60 -5.40
CA THR A 70 -19.90 8.36 -6.03
C THR A 70 -19.03 7.19 -5.59
N PHE A 71 -17.70 7.34 -5.67
CA PHE A 71 -16.77 6.30 -5.20
C PHE A 71 -16.89 6.03 -3.70
N SER A 72 -17.05 7.07 -2.87
CA SER A 72 -17.25 6.88 -1.42
C SER A 72 -18.53 6.11 -1.12
N ARG A 73 -19.62 6.36 -1.86
CA ARG A 73 -20.88 5.61 -1.72
C ARG A 73 -20.69 4.15 -2.10
N TYR A 74 -20.05 3.90 -3.25
CA TYR A 74 -19.73 2.55 -3.73
C TYR A 74 -18.88 1.79 -2.71
N ILE A 75 -17.74 2.34 -2.30
CA ILE A 75 -16.83 1.72 -1.33
C ILE A 75 -17.54 1.45 0.01
N ASN A 76 -18.34 2.40 0.51
CA ASN A 76 -19.08 2.18 1.75
C ASN A 76 -20.13 1.06 1.62
N ALA A 77 -20.73 0.87 0.44
CA ALA A 77 -21.64 -0.24 0.20
C ALA A 77 -20.89 -1.57 0.18
N GLU A 78 -19.77 -1.66 -0.53
CA GLU A 78 -18.93 -2.87 -0.60
C GLU A 78 -18.37 -3.27 0.78
N LEU A 79 -17.96 -2.30 1.60
CA LEU A 79 -17.47 -2.55 2.96
C LEU A 79 -18.56 -3.11 3.89
N LYS A 80 -19.83 -2.75 3.65
CA LYS A 80 -20.99 -3.20 4.46
C LYS A 80 -21.53 -4.58 4.07
N GLN A 81 -21.22 -5.07 2.86
CA GLN A 81 -21.66 -6.40 2.44
C GLN A 81 -21.04 -7.47 3.34
N LYS A 82 -21.86 -8.37 3.90
CA LYS A 82 -21.36 -9.54 4.63
C LYS A 82 -20.69 -10.49 3.64
N SER A 83 -19.40 -10.74 3.81
CA SER A 83 -18.64 -11.62 2.91
C SER A 83 -19.11 -13.07 3.08
N ARG A 84 -19.41 -13.77 1.97
CA ARG A 84 -19.69 -15.21 1.99
C ARG A 84 -18.43 -16.08 1.93
N ASP A 85 -17.26 -15.51 1.66
CA ASP A 85 -15.96 -16.17 1.84
C ASP A 85 -14.81 -15.16 1.68
N GLU A 86 -14.19 -14.73 2.78
CA GLU A 86 -13.12 -13.72 2.76
C GLU A 86 -11.83 -14.22 2.09
N LYS A 87 -11.61 -15.55 2.06
CA LYS A 87 -10.40 -16.16 1.50
C LYS A 87 -10.34 -16.20 -0.03
N GLN A 88 -11.48 -16.05 -0.72
CA GLN A 88 -11.53 -16.12 -2.20
C GLN A 88 -11.48 -14.74 -2.88
N ASN A 89 -11.54 -13.64 -2.13
CA ASN A 89 -11.55 -12.27 -2.67
C ASN A 89 -10.19 -11.56 -2.51
N MET A 90 -9.10 -12.29 -2.74
CA MET A 90 -7.75 -11.74 -2.73
C MET A 90 -7.41 -11.16 -4.12
N ILE A 91 -6.86 -9.96 -4.16
CA ILE A 91 -6.43 -9.27 -5.38
C ILE A 91 -4.95 -8.89 -5.27
N GLU A 92 -4.25 -8.84 -6.39
CA GLU A 92 -2.85 -8.38 -6.41
C GLU A 92 -2.79 -6.90 -6.08
N TYR A 93 -1.93 -6.52 -5.14
CA TYR A 93 -1.71 -5.14 -4.70
C TYR A 93 -0.31 -4.65 -5.06
N ARG A 94 0.65 -5.56 -5.17
CA ARG A 94 2.06 -5.27 -5.41
C ARG A 94 2.60 -6.15 -6.52
N HIS A 95 3.52 -5.63 -7.33
CA HIS A 95 4.17 -6.41 -8.38
C HIS A 95 4.96 -7.60 -7.82
N LEU A 96 4.71 -8.80 -8.35
CA LEU A 96 5.53 -9.99 -8.14
C LEU A 96 6.68 -10.05 -9.14
N SER A 97 7.92 -9.95 -8.65
CA SER A 97 9.09 -10.26 -9.49
C SER A 97 9.13 -11.76 -9.76
N ILE A 98 9.38 -12.15 -11.02
CA ILE A 98 9.45 -13.55 -11.49
C ILE A 98 10.55 -14.36 -10.76
N THR A 99 11.49 -13.68 -10.11
CA THR A 99 12.57 -14.27 -9.32
C THR A 99 12.19 -14.59 -7.87
N GLU A 100 11.00 -14.21 -7.40
CA GLU A 100 10.59 -14.36 -6.01
C GLU A 100 9.82 -15.68 -5.77
N SER A 101 10.28 -16.46 -4.78
CA SER A 101 9.71 -17.76 -4.41
C SER A 101 8.22 -17.68 -4.00
N ASN A 102 7.50 -18.82 -4.04
CA ASN A 102 6.07 -18.96 -3.69
C ASN A 102 5.64 -18.33 -2.34
N SER A 103 6.55 -18.09 -1.39
CA SER A 103 6.28 -17.41 -0.12
C SER A 103 5.97 -15.91 -0.27
N ASN A 104 6.45 -15.25 -1.33
CA ASN A 104 6.16 -13.84 -1.62
C ASN A 104 4.82 -13.64 -2.33
N LEU A 105 4.29 -14.69 -2.96
CA LEU A 105 3.02 -14.64 -3.69
C LEU A 105 1.82 -14.33 -2.78
N ARG A 106 1.87 -14.72 -1.49
CA ARG A 106 0.85 -14.33 -0.52
C ARG A 106 1.02 -12.90 0.01
N GLN A 107 2.23 -12.34 -0.10
CA GLN A 107 2.54 -10.99 0.40
C GLN A 107 2.13 -9.90 -0.59
N SER A 108 2.00 -10.23 -1.87
CA SER A 108 1.49 -9.31 -2.89
C SER A 108 -0.04 -9.25 -2.94
N LEU A 109 -0.75 -10.14 -2.24
CA LEU A 109 -2.19 -10.26 -2.30
C LEU A 109 -2.87 -9.56 -1.12
N ILE A 110 -3.85 -8.72 -1.42
CA ILE A 110 -4.68 -8.02 -0.45
C ILE A 110 -6.13 -8.51 -0.54
N ASN A 111 -6.87 -8.60 0.57
CA ASN A 111 -8.31 -8.71 0.50
C ASN A 111 -8.91 -7.47 -0.17
N ARG A 112 -9.87 -7.68 -1.07
CA ARG A 112 -10.59 -6.60 -1.78
C ARG A 112 -11.18 -5.54 -0.84
N LYS A 113 -11.72 -5.94 0.32
CA LYS A 113 -12.24 -4.98 1.32
C LYS A 113 -11.14 -4.10 1.90
N ASP A 114 -9.99 -4.68 2.20
CA ASP A 114 -8.85 -3.96 2.73
C ASP A 114 -8.26 -3.00 1.69
N PHE A 115 -8.26 -3.38 0.41
CA PHE A 115 -7.97 -2.44 -0.68
C PHE A 115 -8.93 -1.24 -0.69
N TYR A 116 -10.24 -1.46 -0.49
CA TYR A 116 -11.19 -0.35 -0.40
C TYR A 116 -11.00 0.52 0.83
N LYS A 117 -10.59 -0.05 1.96
CA LYS A 117 -10.20 0.74 3.15
C LYS A 117 -9.02 1.65 2.80
N ILE A 118 -8.00 1.13 2.12
CA ILE A 118 -6.84 1.90 1.66
C ILE A 118 -7.27 3.04 0.74
N VAL A 119 -8.02 2.75 -0.32
CA VAL A 119 -8.48 3.77 -1.26
C VAL A 119 -9.25 4.86 -0.54
N LYS A 120 -10.20 4.48 0.33
CA LYS A 120 -10.99 5.44 1.10
C LYS A 120 -10.11 6.28 2.03
N TYR A 121 -9.19 5.67 2.76
CA TYR A 121 -8.36 6.39 3.70
C TYR A 121 -7.39 7.33 2.99
N TYR A 122 -6.57 6.81 2.08
CA TYR A 122 -5.52 7.57 1.41
C TYR A 122 -6.09 8.62 0.45
N LEU A 123 -7.02 8.25 -0.45
CA LEU A 123 -7.50 9.19 -1.45
C LEU A 123 -8.56 10.16 -0.92
N PHE A 124 -9.39 9.76 0.05
CA PHE A 124 -10.54 10.56 0.49
C PHE A 124 -10.42 11.19 1.87
N CYS A 125 -9.68 10.57 2.80
CA CYS A 125 -9.43 11.14 4.13
C CYS A 125 -8.12 11.94 4.15
N ASN A 126 -7.01 11.34 3.70
CA ASN A 126 -5.70 11.99 3.68
C ASN A 126 -5.46 12.86 2.44
N ASN A 127 -6.25 12.66 1.38
CA ASN A 127 -6.12 13.38 0.10
C ASN A 127 -4.78 13.12 -0.62
N ASP A 128 -4.20 11.94 -0.43
CA ASP A 128 -2.93 11.54 -1.03
C ASP A 128 -3.03 11.45 -2.56
N THR A 129 -1.86 11.55 -3.21
CA THR A 129 -1.72 11.48 -4.69
C THR A 129 -1.19 10.13 -5.16
N ILE A 130 -0.84 9.23 -4.23
CA ILE A 130 -0.32 7.89 -4.46
C ILE A 130 -0.82 6.99 -3.32
N LEU A 131 -1.25 5.77 -3.64
CA LEU A 131 -1.51 4.72 -2.65
C LEU A 131 -0.20 4.16 -2.07
N PRO A 132 -0.19 3.69 -0.81
CA PRO A 132 1.03 3.18 -0.19
C PRO A 132 1.55 1.96 -0.95
N LYS A 133 2.88 1.85 -1.07
CA LYS A 133 3.56 0.73 -1.73
C LYS A 133 3.10 -0.62 -1.14
N ASP A 134 3.10 -0.69 0.18
CA ASP A 134 2.67 -1.85 0.96
C ASP A 134 1.42 -1.53 1.77
N PHE A 135 0.54 -2.52 1.95
CA PHE A 135 -0.63 -2.40 2.82
C PHE A 135 -0.37 -2.85 4.26
N ARG A 136 0.77 -3.50 4.51
CA ARG A 136 1.18 -3.96 5.83
C ARG A 136 1.70 -2.81 6.69
N GLY A 137 1.44 -2.86 7.98
CA GLY A 137 1.71 -1.81 8.96
C GLY A 137 0.67 -0.69 8.98
N LEU A 138 -0.36 -0.76 8.14
CA LEU A 138 -1.38 0.28 8.05
C LEU A 138 -2.45 0.08 9.12
N SER A 139 -2.75 1.13 9.88
CA SER A 139 -3.74 1.09 10.97
C SER A 139 -5.17 0.71 10.56
N ILE A 140 -5.48 0.80 9.27
CA ILE A 140 -6.77 0.47 8.68
C ILE A 140 -6.88 -1.00 8.24
N ILE A 141 -5.79 -1.77 8.30
CA ILE A 141 -5.71 -3.16 7.85
C ILE A 141 -5.59 -4.07 9.06
N ASP A 142 -6.34 -5.18 9.03
CA ASP A 142 -6.23 -6.22 10.05
C ASP A 142 -5.24 -7.28 9.59
N GLU A 143 -4.00 -7.16 10.02
CA GLU A 143 -2.89 -8.00 9.54
C GLU A 143 -3.03 -9.48 9.91
N LYS A 144 -3.89 -9.83 10.86
CA LYS A 144 -4.15 -11.22 11.26
C LYS A 144 -4.66 -12.07 10.10
N ASP A 145 -5.23 -11.43 9.07
CA ASP A 145 -5.80 -12.08 7.90
C ASP A 145 -4.75 -12.42 6.82
N TYR A 146 -3.48 -12.02 7.03
CA TYR A 146 -2.39 -12.17 6.07
C TYR A 146 -1.25 -13.05 6.60
N ASN A 147 -0.80 -14.00 5.78
CA ASN A 147 0.33 -14.89 6.13
C ASN A 147 1.66 -14.13 6.04
N GLY A 148 2.47 -14.23 7.10
CA GLY A 148 3.82 -13.63 7.17
C GLY A 148 4.13 -13.00 8.52
N TYR A 149 3.09 -12.70 9.31
CA TYR A 149 3.20 -12.04 10.62
C TYR A 149 3.14 -13.04 11.79
N ASN A 150 3.95 -14.09 11.72
CA ASN A 150 4.15 -14.96 12.89
C ASN A 150 5.26 -14.35 13.76
N ILE A 151 4.85 -13.71 14.87
CA ILE A 151 5.74 -13.11 15.90
C ILE A 151 6.71 -14.16 16.52
N LYS A 152 6.56 -15.45 16.20
CA LYS A 152 7.38 -16.57 16.71
C LYS A 152 8.69 -16.84 15.94
N ASN A 153 9.34 -15.84 15.36
CA ASN A 153 10.56 -16.00 14.55
C ASN A 153 11.86 -15.60 15.29
N ARG A 154 12.03 -15.97 16.57
CA ARG A 154 13.22 -15.64 17.37
C ARG A 154 14.58 -15.98 16.72
N PRO A 155 14.78 -17.11 16.00
CA PRO A 155 16.05 -17.41 15.35
C PRO A 155 16.42 -16.39 14.25
N LEU A 156 15.43 -15.92 13.50
CA LEU A 156 15.62 -14.93 12.44
C LEU A 156 15.96 -13.55 13.01
N TRP A 157 15.38 -13.21 14.16
CA TRP A 157 15.65 -11.93 14.80
C TRP A 157 17.11 -11.83 15.29
N ALA A 158 17.62 -12.85 15.97
CA ALA A 158 19.02 -12.86 16.40
C ALA A 158 20.00 -12.72 15.22
N LEU A 159 19.70 -13.37 14.10
CA LEU A 159 20.48 -13.24 12.86
C LEU A 159 20.38 -11.84 12.25
N ALA A 160 19.18 -11.25 12.22
CA ALA A 160 18.98 -9.88 11.76
C ALA A 160 19.73 -8.87 12.63
N VAL A 161 19.63 -8.97 13.96
CA VAL A 161 20.38 -8.12 14.92
C VAL A 161 21.88 -8.24 14.69
N LYS A 162 22.39 -9.47 14.55
CA LYS A 162 23.82 -9.72 14.26
C LYS A 162 24.22 -9.05 12.95
N TYR A 163 23.45 -9.26 11.88
CA TYR A 163 23.73 -8.67 10.59
C TYR A 163 23.78 -7.15 10.65
N LEU A 164 22.74 -6.50 11.19
CA LEU A 164 22.66 -5.04 11.31
C LEU A 164 23.80 -4.50 12.18
N SER A 165 24.14 -5.18 13.27
CA SER A 165 25.25 -4.76 14.15
C SER A 165 26.63 -4.86 13.48
N THR A 166 26.81 -5.79 12.55
CA THR A 166 28.07 -6.00 11.82
C THR A 166 28.19 -5.08 10.61
N HIS A 167 27.11 -4.83 9.89
CA HIS A 167 27.14 -4.15 8.59
C HIS A 167 26.73 -2.68 8.66
N LEU A 168 26.13 -2.23 9.76
CA LEU A 168 25.75 -0.82 9.98
C LEU A 168 26.60 -0.21 11.10
N THR A 169 26.98 1.06 10.92
CA THR A 169 27.65 1.83 11.97
C THR A 169 26.61 2.41 12.93
N LEU A 170 26.14 1.58 13.86
CA LEU A 170 25.05 1.93 14.78
C LEU A 170 25.55 2.66 16.04
N THR A 171 24.80 3.69 16.44
CA THR A 171 24.97 4.35 17.75
C THR A 171 24.54 3.43 18.90
N VAL A 172 24.86 3.82 20.14
CA VAL A 172 24.45 3.07 21.34
C VAL A 172 22.92 2.95 21.44
N ASN A 173 22.19 4.02 21.11
CA ASN A 173 20.73 4.02 21.18
C ASN A 173 20.11 3.13 20.09
N GLN A 174 20.64 3.17 18.87
CA GLN A 174 20.19 2.29 17.79
C GLN A 174 20.51 0.81 18.10
N LYS A 175 21.66 0.53 18.70
CA LYS A 175 22.00 -0.83 19.19
C LYS A 175 21.04 -1.31 20.27
N LYS A 176 20.61 -0.42 21.18
CA LYS A 176 19.58 -0.75 22.18
C LYS A 176 18.24 -1.04 21.51
N PHE A 177 17.83 -0.18 20.56
CA PHE A 177 16.58 -0.34 19.81
C PHE A 177 16.48 -1.71 19.13
N ILE A 178 17.50 -2.11 18.35
CA ILE A 178 17.44 -3.38 17.59
C ILE A 178 17.53 -4.62 18.48
N LYS A 179 18.06 -4.49 19.71
CA LYS A 179 18.18 -5.59 20.68
C LYS A 179 16.95 -5.74 21.57
N ASP A 180 16.02 -4.79 21.53
CA ASP A 180 14.78 -4.86 22.29
C ASP A 180 13.77 -5.78 21.57
N GLU A 181 13.26 -6.79 22.28
CA GLU A 181 12.29 -7.75 21.73
C GLU A 181 11.01 -7.05 21.25
N ILE A 182 10.62 -5.91 21.84
CA ILE A 182 9.44 -5.16 21.40
C ILE A 182 9.59 -4.65 19.96
N ASN A 183 10.83 -4.41 19.52
CA ASN A 183 11.14 -3.90 18.18
C ASN A 183 11.52 -5.02 17.20
N GLN A 184 11.32 -6.29 17.58
CA GLN A 184 11.71 -7.45 16.77
C GLN A 184 11.18 -7.36 15.34
N GLN A 185 9.94 -6.90 15.16
CA GLN A 185 9.32 -6.76 13.84
C GLN A 185 10.08 -5.76 12.96
N HIS A 186 10.33 -4.55 13.47
CA HIS A 186 11.08 -3.51 12.78
C HIS A 186 12.47 -4.00 12.35
N VAL A 187 13.13 -4.78 13.20
CA VAL A 187 14.45 -5.36 12.92
C VAL A 187 14.42 -6.38 11.79
N LEU A 188 13.39 -7.22 11.75
CA LEU A 188 13.20 -8.18 10.66
C LEU A 188 12.88 -7.46 9.35
N GLU A 189 12.06 -6.41 9.38
CA GLU A 189 11.75 -5.56 8.21
C GLU A 189 13.00 -4.89 7.66
N MET A 190 13.88 -4.35 8.52
CA MET A 190 15.14 -3.74 8.09
C MET A 190 16.03 -4.73 7.34
N LYS A 191 16.15 -5.95 7.88
CA LYS A 191 16.95 -6.99 7.23
C LYS A 191 16.34 -7.40 5.90
N ALA A 192 15.02 -7.59 5.84
CA ALA A 192 14.32 -7.94 4.60
C ALA A 192 14.48 -6.84 3.54
N TYR A 193 14.38 -5.56 3.94
CA TYR A 193 14.56 -4.44 3.03
C TYR A 193 15.98 -4.38 2.46
N ILE A 194 17.01 -4.63 3.28
CA ILE A 194 18.40 -4.72 2.80
C ILE A 194 18.60 -5.90 1.86
N ASP A 195 17.99 -7.05 2.15
CA ASP A 195 18.06 -8.22 1.26
C ASP A 195 17.39 -7.97 -0.09
N GLU A 196 16.29 -7.23 -0.10
CA GLU A 196 15.53 -6.88 -1.30
C GLU A 196 16.24 -5.82 -2.16
N ASN A 197 16.79 -4.77 -1.55
CA ASN A 197 17.34 -3.61 -2.26
C ASN A 197 18.88 -3.65 -2.41
N GLY A 198 19.52 -4.61 -1.75
CA GLY A 198 20.97 -4.76 -1.67
C GLY A 198 21.63 -3.79 -0.70
N ASN A 199 22.85 -4.10 -0.32
CA ASN A 199 23.69 -3.30 0.58
C ASN A 199 24.32 -2.10 -0.16
N LYS A 200 23.46 -1.20 -0.66
CA LYS A 200 23.84 0.04 -1.37
C LYS A 200 23.75 1.24 -0.43
N THR A 201 24.52 2.28 -0.70
CA THR A 201 24.54 3.53 0.09
C THR A 201 23.13 4.03 0.37
N ASP A 202 22.29 4.14 -0.67
CA ASP A 202 20.92 4.65 -0.56
C ASP A 202 20.03 3.83 0.37
N THR A 203 20.18 2.51 0.35
CA THR A 203 19.45 1.56 1.22
C THR A 203 19.90 1.76 2.66
N ILE A 204 21.21 1.89 2.88
CA ILE A 204 21.80 1.98 4.22
C ILE A 204 21.46 3.32 4.87
N GLU A 205 21.53 4.42 4.12
CA GLU A 205 21.09 5.74 4.57
C GLU A 205 19.63 5.74 5.02
N PHE A 206 18.74 5.12 4.22
CA PHE A 206 17.34 4.99 4.60
C PHE A 206 17.15 4.20 5.89
N ILE A 207 17.82 3.06 6.05
CA ILE A 207 17.74 2.23 7.25
C ILE A 207 18.26 2.99 8.49
N MET A 208 19.36 3.74 8.33
CA MET A 208 19.91 4.56 9.41
C MET A 208 18.95 5.68 9.82
N TRP A 209 18.34 6.35 8.83
CA TRP A 209 17.31 7.36 9.08
C TRP A 209 16.08 6.77 9.79
N ALA A 210 15.60 5.60 9.34
CA ALA A 210 14.45 4.93 9.93
C ALA A 210 14.69 4.54 11.40
N LEU A 211 15.89 4.04 11.71
CA LEU A 211 16.32 3.74 13.08
C LEU A 211 16.29 4.98 13.98
N GLU A 212 16.73 6.13 13.44
CA GLU A 212 16.75 7.39 14.16
C GLU A 212 15.32 7.93 14.39
N TYR A 213 14.47 7.80 13.37
CA TYR A 213 13.05 8.14 13.47
C TYR A 213 12.35 7.31 14.55
N TRP A 214 12.51 5.99 14.52
CA TRP A 214 11.86 5.09 15.48
C TRP A 214 12.35 5.20 16.92
N ALA A 215 13.59 5.66 17.12
CA ALA A 215 14.06 6.00 18.46
C ALA A 215 13.20 7.11 19.11
N THR A 216 12.53 7.93 18.29
CA THR A 216 11.62 8.99 18.76
C THR A 216 10.14 8.65 18.60
N GLN A 217 9.77 7.85 17.59
CA GLN A 217 8.37 7.47 17.31
C GLN A 217 8.29 6.02 16.78
N PRO A 218 8.21 4.99 17.63
CA PRO A 218 8.36 3.57 17.23
C PRO A 218 7.13 2.95 16.55
N ARG A 219 6.18 3.77 16.06
CA ARG A 219 4.86 3.30 15.58
C ARG A 219 4.76 2.94 14.09
N PRO A 220 5.36 3.65 13.13
CA PRO A 220 5.17 3.33 11.71
C PRO A 220 5.97 2.09 11.29
N SER A 221 5.53 1.34 10.28
CA SER A 221 6.32 0.26 9.66
C SER A 221 7.49 0.80 8.83
N LEU A 222 8.48 -0.04 8.51
CA LEU A 222 9.63 0.41 7.72
C LEU A 222 9.18 0.89 6.34
N TYR A 223 8.20 0.20 5.75
CA TYR A 223 7.67 0.55 4.44
C TYR A 223 6.88 1.87 4.45
N HIS A 224 6.25 2.23 5.57
CA HIS A 224 5.69 3.58 5.71
C HIS A 224 6.81 4.63 5.69
N LEU A 225 7.89 4.38 6.43
CA LEU A 225 9.06 5.24 6.46
C LEU A 225 9.73 5.38 5.10
N ASP A 226 9.78 4.31 4.28
CA ASP A 226 10.31 4.34 2.90
C ASP A 226 9.52 5.34 2.03
N ASN A 227 8.19 5.39 2.17
CA ASN A 227 7.35 6.34 1.43
C ASN A 227 7.59 7.80 1.87
N VAL A 228 7.76 8.02 3.18
CA VAL A 228 8.07 9.36 3.72
C VAL A 228 9.48 9.79 3.28
N TYR A 229 10.44 8.87 3.35
CA TYR A 229 11.82 9.12 2.98
C TYR A 229 11.97 9.38 1.47
N ASP A 230 11.25 8.66 0.61
CA ASP A 230 11.20 8.93 -0.83
C ASP A 230 10.69 10.37 -1.09
N ALA A 231 9.65 10.83 -0.40
CA ALA A 231 9.16 12.21 -0.54
C ALA A 231 10.22 13.26 -0.13
N VAL A 232 11.03 12.97 0.88
CA VAL A 232 12.13 13.85 1.34
C VAL A 232 13.33 13.79 0.38
N ARG A 233 13.72 12.60 -0.10
CA ARG A 233 14.82 12.37 -1.04
C ARG A 233 14.56 13.04 -2.40
N PHE A 234 13.31 13.10 -2.85
CA PHE A 234 12.95 13.68 -4.15
C PHE A 234 12.47 15.14 -4.11
N GLN A 235 12.36 15.77 -2.93
CA GLN A 235 12.09 17.22 -2.84
C GLN A 235 13.20 18.06 -3.51
N GLN A 236 14.43 17.55 -3.59
CA GLN A 236 15.56 18.22 -4.25
C GLN A 236 15.66 17.94 -5.76
N TYR A 237 14.79 17.09 -6.31
CA TYR A 237 14.73 16.74 -7.74
C TYR A 237 13.61 17.47 -8.50
N SER A 238 13.14 18.62 -8.00
CA SER A 238 12.45 19.55 -8.91
C SER A 238 13.38 19.81 -10.10
N PRO A 239 12.88 19.74 -11.36
CA PRO A 239 13.68 20.18 -12.48
C PRO A 239 14.17 21.57 -12.15
N LYS A 240 15.49 21.79 -12.13
CA LYS A 240 16.00 23.16 -12.16
C LYS A 240 15.28 23.80 -13.34
N GLU A 241 14.43 24.78 -13.07
CA GLU A 241 13.82 25.58 -14.12
C GLU A 241 14.97 25.97 -15.05
N LYS A 242 14.85 25.54 -16.31
CA LYS A 242 15.81 25.90 -17.35
C LYS A 242 15.75 27.42 -17.47
N ASN A 243 16.75 28.10 -16.92
CA ASN A 243 17.12 29.45 -17.35
C ASN A 243 17.91 29.34 -18.65
#